data_AF-D7FE88-F1
#
_entry.id   AF-D7FE88-F1
#
_cell.length_a   1.000
_cell.length_b   1.000
_cell.length_c   1.000
_cell.angle_alpha   90.00
_cell.angle_beta   90.00
_cell.angle_gamma   90.00
#
_symmetry.space_group_name_H-M   'P 1'
#
loop_
_entity.id
_entity.type
_entity.pdbx_description
1 polymer ?
#
loop_
_entity_poly.entity_id
_entity_poly.type
_entity_poly.pdbx_seq_one_letter_code
_entity_poly.pdbx_strand_id
1 'polypeptide(L)'
;MNETLEQFKANQKRNQENLKKLLDFIHTGEKYGIQIEESLKDKIRNAIKNVADQKLKVALLGGFSEGKTSIAAAWIDRLDESMKIAHQESSDAVKIYDIDNEMELVDTPGLYGFKQKNTIATK
;
A
#
# COMPACT_ATOMS: atom_id res chain seq x y z
N MET A 1 8.13 1.84 -13.63
CA MET A 1 7.48 2.41 -12.43
C MET A 1 6.41 3.45 -12.74
N ASN A 2 6.65 4.40 -13.66
CA ASN A 2 5.73 5.50 -13.94
C ASN A 2 4.29 5.05 -14.27
N GLU A 3 4.08 4.01 -15.07
CA GLU A 3 2.72 3.63 -15.48
C GLU A 3 1.83 3.17 -14.32
N THR A 4 2.35 2.36 -13.38
CA THR A 4 1.56 1.90 -12.22
C THR A 4 1.19 3.05 -11.28
N LEU A 5 2.13 3.97 -11.05
CA LEU A 5 1.88 5.14 -10.23
C LEU A 5 0.90 6.11 -10.89
N GLU A 6 1.02 6.33 -12.20
CA GLU A 6 0.08 7.14 -12.98
C GLU A 6 -1.33 6.54 -12.97
N GLN A 7 -1.46 5.22 -13.14
CA GLN A 7 -2.77 4.55 -13.02
C GLN A 7 -3.34 4.66 -11.60
N PHE A 8 -2.50 4.56 -10.57
CA PHE A 8 -2.93 4.76 -9.18
C PHE A 8 -3.46 6.18 -8.96
N LYS A 9 -2.72 7.21 -9.39
CA LYS A 9 -3.16 8.62 -9.31
C LYS A 9 -4.45 8.87 -10.11
N ALA A 10 -4.57 8.28 -11.31
CA ALA A 10 -5.78 8.37 -12.12
C ALA A 10 -6.99 7.74 -11.41
N ASN A 11 -6.80 6.57 -10.78
CA ASN A 11 -7.83 5.91 -9.98
C ASN A 11 -8.21 6.71 -8.73
N GLN A 12 -7.25 7.32 -8.03
CA GLN A 12 -7.54 8.22 -6.91
C GLN A 12 -8.41 9.40 -7.34
N LYS A 13 -8.04 10.06 -8.45
CA LYS A 13 -8.82 11.18 -9.00
C LYS A 13 -10.23 10.75 -9.36
N ARG A 14 -10.38 9.62 -10.06
CA ARG A 14 -11.69 9.06 -10.43
C ARG A 14 -12.54 8.74 -9.19
N ASN A 15 -11.94 8.17 -8.15
CA ASN A 15 -12.64 7.86 -6.90
C ASN A 15 -13.10 9.14 -6.19
N GLN A 16 -12.27 10.18 -6.15
CA GLN A 16 -12.68 11.49 -5.61
C GLN A 16 -13.85 12.09 -6.39
N GLU A 17 -13.82 12.03 -7.72
CA GLU A 17 -14.92 12.52 -8.56
C GLU A 17 -16.22 11.75 -8.30
N ASN A 18 -16.15 10.43 -8.14
CA ASN A 18 -17.31 9.60 -7.81
C ASN A 18 -17.89 9.93 -6.42
N LEU A 19 -17.03 10.13 -5.42
CA LEU A 19 -17.47 10.51 -4.08
C LEU A 19 -18.10 11.91 -4.04
N LYS A 20 -17.59 12.86 -4.83
CA LYS A 20 -18.21 14.17 -5.01
C LYS A 20 -19.60 14.06 -5.64
N LYS A 21 -19.74 13.27 -6.72
CA LYS A 21 -21.04 13.00 -7.35
C LYS A 21 -22.04 12.37 -6.37
N LEU A 22 -21.58 11.45 -5.52
CA LEU A 22 -22.41 10.84 -4.48
C LEU A 22 -22.87 11.87 -3.44
N LEU A 23 -21.98 12.77 -3.01
CA LEU A 23 -22.33 13.86 -2.10
C LEU A 23 -23.36 14.82 -2.72
N ASP A 24 -23.19 15.16 -3.99
CA ASP A 24 -24.14 16.01 -4.74
C ASP A 24 -25.51 15.34 -4.89
N PHE A 25 -25.52 14.02 -5.13
CA PHE A 25 -26.75 13.22 -5.18
C PHE A 25 -27.48 13.24 -3.84
N ILE A 26 -26.76 13.07 -2.73
CA ILE A 26 -27.32 13.16 -1.37
C ILE A 26 -27.92 14.54 -1.10
N HIS A 27 -27.18 15.62 -1.37
CA HIS A 27 -27.70 16.98 -1.21
C HIS A 27 -28.93 17.24 -2.09
N THR A 28 -29.00 16.61 -3.27
CA THR A 28 -30.17 16.68 -4.13
C THR A 28 -31.37 15.98 -3.49
N GLY A 29 -31.18 14.79 -2.90
CA GLY A 29 -32.22 14.09 -2.15
C GLY A 29 -32.78 14.91 -0.98
N GLU A 30 -31.93 15.63 -0.26
CA GLU A 30 -32.36 16.53 0.83
C GLU A 30 -33.28 17.65 0.32
N LYS A 31 -33.02 18.20 -0.87
CA LYS A 31 -33.90 19.23 -1.49
C LYS A 31 -35.30 18.69 -1.80
N TYR A 32 -35.44 17.39 -2.01
CA TYR A 32 -36.73 16.73 -2.22
C TYR A 32 -37.40 16.26 -0.91
N GLY A 33 -36.86 16.67 0.24
CA GLY A 33 -37.43 16.35 1.56
C GLY A 33 -37.02 14.97 2.09
N ILE A 34 -36.04 14.30 1.48
CA ILE A 34 -35.48 13.05 2.01
C ILE A 34 -34.57 13.42 3.18
N GLN A 35 -34.90 12.93 4.38
CA GLN A 35 -34.01 13.06 5.53
C GLN A 35 -32.82 12.12 5.37
N ILE A 36 -31.62 12.70 5.37
CA ILE A 36 -30.36 11.96 5.30
C ILE A 36 -29.56 12.29 6.57
N GLU A 37 -29.03 11.25 7.20
CA GLU A 37 -28.22 11.43 8.40
C GLU A 37 -26.93 12.22 8.11
N GLU A 38 -26.61 13.18 8.97
CA GLU A 38 -25.34 13.92 8.89
C GLU A 38 -24.13 12.99 9.00
N SER A 39 -24.27 11.89 9.76
CA SER A 39 -23.25 10.84 9.92
C SER A 39 -22.78 10.25 8.58
N LEU A 40 -23.69 10.13 7.61
CA LEU A 40 -23.39 9.61 6.28
C LEU A 40 -22.63 10.64 5.44
N LYS A 41 -23.04 11.91 5.51
CA LYS A 41 -22.36 13.02 4.83
C LYS A 41 -20.93 13.18 5.35
N ASP A 42 -20.73 13.06 6.65
CA ASP A 42 -19.39 13.11 7.26
C ASP A 42 -18.51 11.94 6.84
N LYS A 43 -19.06 10.72 6.76
CA LYS A 43 -18.33 9.56 6.22
C LYS A 43 -17.84 9.80 4.78
N ILE A 44 -18.67 10.41 3.94
CA ILE A 44 -18.32 10.70 2.55
C ILE A 44 -17.26 11.82 2.47
N ARG A 45 -17.41 12.89 3.26
CA ARG A 45 -16.40 13.96 3.35
C ARG A 45 -15.04 13.41 3.81
N ASN A 46 -15.06 12.56 4.84
CA ASN A 46 -13.85 11.90 5.34
C ASN A 46 -13.22 10.98 4.29
N ALA A 47 -14.04 10.21 3.55
CA ALA A 47 -13.54 9.38 2.46
C ALA A 47 -12.89 10.20 1.34
N ILE A 48 -13.48 11.35 0.95
CA ILE A 48 -12.90 12.26 -0.05
C ILE A 48 -11.52 12.76 0.39
N LYS A 49 -11.40 13.18 1.66
CA LYS A 49 -10.14 13.64 2.24
C LYS A 49 -9.08 12.53 2.26
N ASN A 50 -9.45 11.35 2.75
CA ASN A 50 -8.52 10.23 2.91
C ASN A 50 -7.98 9.69 1.58
N VAL A 51 -8.76 9.71 0.49
CA VAL A 51 -8.29 9.25 -0.82
C VAL A 51 -7.15 10.13 -1.36
N ALA A 52 -7.10 11.42 -0.99
CA ALA A 52 -6.03 12.34 -1.40
C ALA A 52 -4.68 12.02 -0.75
N ASP A 53 -4.70 11.53 0.49
CA ASP A 53 -3.50 11.31 1.30
C ASP A 53 -2.95 9.87 1.20
N GLN A 54 -3.55 9.03 0.36
CA GLN A 54 -3.14 7.63 0.20
C GLN A 54 -1.91 7.50 -0.72
N LYS A 55 -0.88 6.81 -0.22
CA LYS A 55 0.26 6.33 -1.01
C LYS A 55 -0.04 5.00 -1.66
N LEU A 56 0.62 4.70 -2.77
CA LEU A 56 0.55 3.38 -3.41
C LEU A 56 1.25 2.34 -2.51
N LYS A 57 0.51 1.37 -1.98
CA LYS A 57 1.11 0.30 -1.15
C LYS A 57 1.30 -0.96 -1.97
N VAL A 58 2.51 -1.52 -1.96
CA VAL A 58 2.86 -2.74 -2.70
C VAL A 58 3.45 -3.75 -1.74
N ALA A 59 2.81 -4.91 -1.59
CA ALA A 59 3.30 -5.98 -0.72
C ALA A 59 4.00 -7.07 -1.54
N LEU A 60 5.22 -7.42 -1.16
CA LEU A 60 5.98 -8.53 -1.75
C LEU A 60 5.70 -9.79 -0.94
N LEU A 61 5.09 -10.79 -1.57
CA LEU A 61 4.78 -12.08 -0.99
C LEU A 61 5.59 -13.17 -1.70
N GLY A 62 6.13 -14.13 -0.95
CA GLY A 62 6.94 -15.23 -1.52
C GLY A 62 7.79 -15.94 -0.46
N GLY A 63 8.30 -17.12 -0.80
CA GLY A 63 9.14 -17.95 0.06
C GLY A 63 10.46 -17.29 0.46
N PHE A 64 11.16 -17.86 1.43
CA PHE A 64 12.54 -17.44 1.71
C PHE A 64 13.39 -17.63 0.46
N SER A 65 14.28 -16.68 0.20
CA SER A 65 15.31 -16.77 -0.84
C SER A 65 14.88 -16.85 -2.30
N GLU A 66 13.65 -16.43 -2.59
CA GLU A 66 13.14 -16.22 -3.95
C GLU A 66 13.53 -14.85 -4.55
N GLY A 67 14.43 -14.10 -3.91
CA GLY A 67 14.88 -12.82 -4.44
C GLY A 67 13.85 -11.68 -4.38
N LYS A 68 12.87 -11.75 -3.46
CA LYS A 68 11.83 -10.69 -3.28
C LYS A 68 12.40 -9.28 -3.22
N THR A 69 13.40 -9.06 -2.37
CA THR A 69 14.06 -7.76 -2.21
C THR A 69 14.78 -7.34 -3.49
N SER A 70 15.36 -8.28 -4.24
CA SER A 70 16.00 -8.02 -5.53
C SER A 70 14.97 -7.62 -6.61
N ILE A 71 13.81 -8.27 -6.65
CA ILE A 71 12.72 -7.91 -7.57
C ILE A 71 12.19 -6.51 -7.24
N ALA A 72 12.02 -6.19 -5.96
CA ALA A 72 11.61 -4.86 -5.54
C ALA A 72 12.61 -3.77 -5.97
N ALA A 73 13.90 -3.97 -5.69
CA ALA A 73 14.94 -3.03 -6.09
C ALA A 73 14.97 -2.83 -7.61
N ALA A 74 14.80 -3.90 -8.39
CA ALA A 74 14.74 -3.83 -9.86
C ALA A 74 13.47 -3.13 -10.36
N TRP A 75 12.32 -3.31 -9.72
CA TRP A 75 11.05 -2.70 -10.14
C TRP A 75 11.00 -1.20 -9.87
N ILE A 76 11.64 -0.76 -8.79
CA ILE A 76 11.70 0.64 -8.38
C ILE A 76 12.75 1.43 -9.20
N ASP A 77 13.60 0.73 -9.97
CA ASP A 77 14.66 1.28 -10.82
C ASP A 77 15.64 2.20 -10.05
N ARG A 78 15.64 2.09 -8.72
CA ARG A 78 16.51 2.78 -7.78
C ARG A 78 16.87 1.81 -6.66
N LEU A 79 18.15 1.48 -6.58
CA LEU A 79 18.75 0.93 -5.37
C LEU A 79 18.85 2.08 -4.38
N ASP A 80 17.87 2.21 -3.47
CA ASP A 80 18.07 3.04 -2.30
C ASP A 80 19.13 2.37 -1.41
N GLU A 81 20.11 3.12 -0.89
CA GLU A 81 21.19 2.58 -0.04
C GLU A 81 20.63 1.91 1.24
N SER A 82 19.39 2.24 1.60
CA SER A 82 18.63 1.62 2.70
C SER A 82 18.19 0.17 2.40
N MET A 83 18.09 -0.21 1.12
CA MET A 83 17.83 -1.59 0.68
C MET A 83 19.11 -2.41 0.78
N LYS A 84 19.45 -2.83 2.01
CA LYS A 84 20.52 -3.80 2.24
C LYS A 84 20.13 -5.14 1.63
N ILE A 85 20.55 -5.40 0.39
CA ILE A 85 20.58 -6.72 -0.24
C ILE A 85 21.69 -7.52 0.45
N ALA A 86 21.46 -7.90 1.71
CA ALA A 86 22.36 -8.75 2.45
C ALA A 86 22.12 -10.20 2.03
N HIS A 87 23.18 -10.92 1.71
CA HIS A 87 23.16 -12.37 1.44
C HIS A 87 22.72 -13.21 2.67
N GLN A 88 22.57 -12.57 3.84
CA GLN A 88 21.95 -13.16 5.02
C GLN A 88 20.44 -12.89 5.06
N GLU A 89 19.71 -13.86 4.55
CA GLU A 89 18.26 -13.87 4.46
C GLU A 89 17.62 -14.26 5.78
N SER A 90 17.39 -13.29 6.66
CA SER A 90 16.16 -13.25 7.45
C SER A 90 16.13 -11.99 8.28
N SER A 91 15.29 -11.05 7.87
CA SER A 91 14.58 -10.28 8.89
C SER A 91 13.29 -11.01 9.21
N ASP A 92 13.11 -11.41 10.47
CA ASP A 92 11.86 -11.98 11.01
C ASP A 92 10.76 -10.91 11.17
N ALA A 93 10.91 -9.75 10.52
CA ALA A 93 10.05 -8.59 10.66
C ALA A 93 9.66 -8.03 9.29
N VAL A 94 8.41 -7.55 9.20
CA VAL A 94 7.91 -6.78 8.06
C VAL A 94 8.73 -5.49 7.94
N LYS A 95 9.26 -5.23 6.75
CA LYS A 95 9.96 -3.98 6.44
C LYS A 95 9.11 -3.14 5.50
N ILE A 96 8.97 -1.86 5.82
CA ILE A 96 8.27 -0.89 4.99
C ILE A 96 9.31 0.10 4.48
N TYR A 97 9.41 0.23 3.15
CA TYR A 97 10.26 1.20 2.49
C TYR A 97 9.37 2.29 1.90
N ASP A 98 9.60 3.55 2.27
CA ASP A 98 8.92 4.72 1.72
C ASP A 98 9.72 5.23 0.52
N ILE A 99 9.09 5.28 -0.64
CA ILE A 99 9.74 5.63 -1.91
C ILE A 99 9.15 6.95 -2.37
N ASP A 100 10.00 7.98 -2.36
CA ASP A 100 9.71 9.33 -2.81
C ASP A 100 8.42 9.94 -2.20
N ASN A 101 7.99 9.45 -1.02
CA ASN A 101 6.75 9.84 -0.35
C ASN A 101 5.46 9.57 -1.16
N GLU A 102 5.55 8.77 -2.23
CA GLU A 102 4.44 8.43 -3.13
C GLU A 102 4.05 6.95 -3.06
N MET A 103 4.98 6.07 -2.66
CA MET A 103 4.78 4.62 -2.59
C MET A 103 5.35 4.03 -1.30
N GLU A 104 4.66 3.04 -0.74
CA GLU A 104 5.15 2.20 0.35
C GLU A 104 5.33 0.77 -0.13
N LEU A 105 6.56 0.28 -0.14
CA LEU A 105 6.88 -1.11 -0.42
C LEU A 105 6.95 -1.88 0.90
N VAL A 106 6.12 -2.90 1.02
CA VAL A 106 6.02 -3.78 2.18
C VAL A 106 6.70 -5.11 1.85
N ASP A 107 7.92 -5.29 2.33
CA ASP A 107 8.64 -6.56 2.26
C ASP A 107 8.22 -7.44 3.43
N THR A 108 7.58 -8.57 3.10
CA THR A 108 7.11 -9.52 4.10
C THR A 108 8.13 -10.65 4.27
N PRO A 109 8.37 -11.13 5.51
CA PRO A 109 9.17 -12.33 5.72
C PRO A 109 8.63 -13.51 4.92
N GLY A 110 9.51 -14.45 4.54
CA GLY A 110 9.06 -15.69 3.90
C GLY A 110 8.03 -16.40 4.78
N LEU A 111 6.79 -16.51 4.31
CA LEU A 111 5.72 -17.17 5.07
C LEU A 111 5.85 -18.70 5.02
N TYR A 112 6.53 -19.23 4.01
CA TYR A 112 6.77 -20.66 3.83
C TYR A 112 8.19 -20.92 3.36
N GLY A 113 8.91 -21.71 4.16
CA GLY A 113 10.25 -22.19 3.88
C GLY A 113 10.85 -22.69 5.19
N PHE A 114 11.12 -23.99 5.24
CA PHE A 114 11.72 -24.64 6.41
C PHE A 114 13.09 -24.03 6.68
N LYS A 115 13.16 -23.00 7.54
CA LYS A 115 14.40 -22.73 8.25
C LYS A 115 14.58 -23.82 9.28
N GLN A 116 15.33 -24.85 8.91
CA GLN A 116 15.99 -25.71 9.87
C GLN A 116 16.84 -24.78 10.75
N LYS A 117 16.38 -24.48 11.97
CA LYS A 117 17.20 -23.85 12.99
C LYS A 117 18.32 -24.84 13.27
N ASN A 118 19.50 -24.62 12.71
CA ASN A 118 20.73 -25.29 13.17
C ASN A 118 21.00 -24.79 14.59
N THR A 119 20.28 -25.36 15.55
CA THR A 119 20.64 -25.31 16.95
C THR A 119 21.86 -26.22 17.05
N ILE A 120 23.05 -25.65 16.91
CA ILE A 120 24.28 -26.34 17.30
C ILE A 120 24.19 -26.48 18.82
N ALA A 121 23.59 -27.59 19.27
CA ALA A 121 23.73 -28.05 20.64
C ALA A 121 25.20 -28.45 20.81
N THR A 122 25.99 -27.52 21.34
CA THR A 122 27.30 -27.83 21.89
C THR A 122 27.05 -28.70 23.12
N LYS A 123 27.53 -29.94 23.05
CA LYS A 123 27.50 -30.92 24.14
C LYS A 123 28.84 -30.91 24.85
#